data_AF-A0A7C1T610-F1
#
_entry.id   AF-A0A7C1T610-F1
#
_cell.length_a   1.000
_cell.length_b   1.000
_cell.length_c   1.000
_cell.angle_alpha   90.00
_cell.angle_beta   90.00
_cell.angle_gamma   90.00
#
_symmetry.space_group_name_H-M   'P 1'
#
loop_
_entity.id
_entity.type
_entity.pdbx_description
1 polymer ?
#
loop_
_entity_poly.entity_id
_entity_poly.type
_entity_poly.pdbx_seq_one_letter_code
_entity_poly.pdbx_strand_id
1 'polypeptide(L)'
;MRMLLLIVALITFIGGFVAWQMLESSGYVLIAFGNYTIDMSLWTLVLLVLVSWVLLRLLKYLLRVMIEPGQKFFRNRVSVRDQRYRKRTAKGLLQFIEGRWSQARNSLKRAAKHSDMPLVNYLAAANAAYELGDKEDANRLLVKAEQVAPGGELAIGLAQAKMYLHDKCYEEALAIIQRLHQSVPDHTLVLRLLESAHRGLKDWRSLEKLLPDLRRFKVYDKPKLLRVEAEVYSSLMAVLAAQAKRSGKAEDTKVLVQLWQEMPRDIRAAKQVLLSYISSLHQLGETNLAESLLRKALKSNWDDALVRLYGIVGGDDPQKQLIIAETWLRERPNDPELMLALGRLSQRNQLWGKARDYLESSLALRAQPDAYAELARLMVQLGEHEKSAQYYQQGLMLSTYG
;
A
#
# COMPACT_ATOMS: atom_id res chain seq x y z
N MET A 1 21.37 -61.12 -26.21
CA MET A 1 21.70 -62.38 -26.93
C MET A 1 21.48 -63.64 -26.09
N ARG A 2 22.00 -63.73 -24.84
CA ARG A 2 21.82 -64.92 -23.97
C ARG A 2 20.36 -65.32 -23.72
N MET A 3 19.47 -64.35 -23.51
CA MET A 3 18.03 -64.61 -23.29
C MET A 3 17.34 -65.18 -24.53
N LEU A 4 17.76 -64.76 -25.73
CA LEU A 4 17.18 -65.20 -26.99
C LEU A 4 17.60 -66.65 -27.32
N LEU A 5 18.87 -66.99 -27.03
CA LEU A 5 19.37 -68.37 -27.14
C LEU A 5 18.67 -69.33 -26.17
N LEU A 6 18.41 -68.90 -24.93
CA LEU A 6 17.66 -69.70 -23.96
C LEU A 6 16.21 -69.96 -24.39
N ILE A 7 15.56 -68.95 -24.98
CA ILE A 7 14.19 -69.10 -25.50
C ILE A 7 14.15 -70.06 -26.68
N VAL A 8 15.10 -69.94 -27.62
CA VAL A 8 15.19 -70.86 -28.77
C VAL A 8 15.47 -72.29 -28.31
N ALA A 9 16.44 -72.49 -27.42
CA ALA A 9 16.74 -73.82 -26.87
C ALA A 9 15.54 -74.44 -26.14
N LEU A 10 14.78 -73.63 -25.38
CA LEU A 10 13.58 -74.07 -24.69
C LEU A 10 12.45 -74.44 -25.66
N ILE A 11 12.26 -73.66 -26.73
CA ILE A 11 11.27 -73.96 -27.78
C ILE A 11 11.63 -75.25 -28.51
N THR A 12 12.91 -75.44 -28.86
CA THR A 12 13.37 -76.67 -29.53
C THR A 12 13.22 -77.89 -28.62
N PHE A 13 13.53 -77.76 -27.33
CA PHE A 13 13.38 -78.84 -26.35
C PHE A 13 11.91 -79.24 -26.14
N ILE A 14 11.03 -78.25 -25.96
CA ILE A 14 9.58 -78.48 -25.81
C ILE A 14 8.99 -79.05 -27.12
N GLY A 15 9.40 -78.51 -28.27
CA GLY A 15 8.97 -79.00 -29.58
C GLY A 15 9.39 -80.46 -29.84
N GLY A 16 10.62 -80.82 -29.48
CA GLY A 16 11.12 -82.19 -29.58
C GLY A 16 10.40 -83.15 -28.63
N PHE A 17 10.14 -82.73 -27.39
CA PHE A 17 9.40 -83.53 -26.41
C PHE A 17 7.96 -83.79 -26.85
N VAL A 18 7.27 -82.78 -27.37
CA VAL A 18 5.92 -82.90 -27.91
C VAL A 18 5.91 -83.83 -29.14
N ALA A 19 6.86 -83.68 -30.06
CA ALA A 19 6.97 -84.54 -31.24
C ALA A 19 7.26 -86.01 -30.90
N TRP A 20 8.07 -86.26 -29.86
CA TRP A 20 8.31 -87.61 -29.34
C TRP A 20 7.05 -88.21 -28.72
N GLN A 21 6.30 -87.43 -27.94
CA GLN A 21 5.05 -87.90 -27.32
C GLN A 21 3.91 -88.13 -28.34
N MET A 22 3.95 -87.43 -29.48
CA MET A 22 3.05 -87.66 -30.63
C MET A 22 3.23 -89.04 -31.27
N LEU A 23 4.41 -89.67 -31.16
CA LEU A 23 4.71 -90.98 -31.73
C LEU A 23 4.21 -92.14 -30.86
N GLU A 24 4.10 -91.96 -29.55
CA GLU A 24 3.76 -93.03 -28.60
C GLU A 24 2.26 -93.09 -28.22
N SER A 25 1.49 -92.03 -28.46
CA SER A 25 0.10 -91.95 -27.99
C SER A 25 -0.86 -91.41 -29.06
N SER A 26 -1.60 -92.32 -29.71
CA SER A 26 -2.67 -91.98 -30.66
C SER A 26 -3.98 -91.63 -29.95
N GLY A 27 -3.93 -90.67 -29.03
CA GLY A 27 -5.13 -90.12 -28.41
C GLY A 27 -6.03 -89.51 -29.48
N TYR A 28 -7.29 -89.92 -29.51
CA TYR A 28 -8.27 -89.47 -30.50
C TYR A 28 -9.43 -88.75 -29.79
N VAL A 29 -9.92 -87.67 -30.39
CA VAL A 29 -11.01 -86.86 -29.86
C VAL A 29 -12.14 -86.83 -30.88
N LEU A 30 -13.31 -87.32 -30.44
CA LEU A 30 -14.55 -87.26 -31.20
C LEU A 30 -15.38 -86.10 -30.69
N ILE A 31 -15.63 -85.11 -31.54
CA ILE A 31 -16.56 -84.03 -31.23
C ILE A 31 -17.83 -84.27 -32.05
N ALA A 32 -18.89 -84.70 -31.36
CA ALA A 32 -20.21 -84.89 -31.96
C ALA A 32 -21.09 -83.66 -31.67
N PHE A 33 -21.59 -83.02 -32.73
CA PHE A 33 -22.53 -81.91 -32.63
C PHE A 33 -23.69 -82.11 -33.63
N GLY A 34 -24.84 -82.55 -33.12
CA GLY A 34 -25.98 -82.94 -33.96
C GLY A 34 -25.65 -84.14 -34.85
N ASN A 35 -25.79 -83.97 -36.16
CA ASN A 35 -25.47 -85.01 -37.16
C ASN A 35 -24.01 -84.95 -37.67
N TYR A 36 -23.19 -84.03 -37.16
CA TYR A 36 -21.79 -83.89 -37.56
C TYR A 36 -20.88 -84.53 -36.52
N THR A 37 -20.06 -85.47 -36.98
CA THR A 37 -19.01 -86.07 -36.17
C THR A 37 -17.67 -85.69 -36.79
N ILE A 38 -16.85 -84.96 -36.05
CA ILE A 38 -15.52 -84.57 -36.50
C ILE A 38 -14.50 -85.43 -35.78
N ASP A 39 -13.77 -86.21 -36.58
CA ASP A 39 -12.74 -87.12 -36.14
C ASP A 39 -11.38 -86.40 -36.21
N MET A 40 -10.79 -86.08 -35.06
CA MET A 40 -9.47 -85.44 -35.01
C MET A 40 -8.55 -86.07 -33.97
N SER A 41 -7.24 -86.00 -34.22
CA SER A 41 -6.24 -86.35 -33.22
C SER A 41 -6.30 -85.36 -32.05
N LEU A 42 -6.02 -85.84 -30.83
CA LEU A 42 -5.84 -84.98 -29.66
C LEU A 42 -4.84 -83.85 -29.94
N TRP A 43 -3.79 -84.14 -30.70
CA TRP A 43 -2.75 -83.17 -31.05
C TRP A 43 -3.23 -82.10 -32.02
N THR A 44 -4.10 -82.45 -32.97
CA THR A 44 -4.72 -81.46 -33.86
C THR A 44 -5.62 -80.50 -33.08
N LEU A 45 -6.32 -80.96 -32.05
CA LEU A 45 -7.12 -80.09 -31.17
C LEU A 45 -6.22 -79.13 -30.38
N VAL A 46 -5.14 -79.63 -29.77
CA VAL A 46 -4.19 -78.81 -29.01
C VAL A 46 -3.56 -77.73 -29.90
N LEU A 47 -3.15 -78.10 -31.12
CA LEU A 47 -2.61 -77.14 -32.09
C LEU A 47 -3.63 -76.05 -32.44
N LEU A 48 -4.89 -76.43 -32.69
CA LEU A 48 -5.95 -75.49 -33.05
C LEU A 48 -6.26 -74.51 -31.90
N VAL A 49 -6.30 -75.00 -30.66
CA VAL A 49 -6.46 -74.15 -29.46
C VAL A 49 -5.29 -73.17 -29.33
N LEU A 50 -4.05 -73.64 -29.54
CA LEU A 50 -2.86 -72.80 -29.44
C LEU A 50 -2.84 -71.72 -30.53
N VAL A 51 -3.13 -72.08 -31.78
CA VAL A 51 -3.23 -71.15 -32.90
C VAL A 51 -4.33 -70.10 -32.65
N SER A 52 -5.51 -70.54 -32.20
CA SER A 52 -6.62 -69.65 -31.85
C SER A 52 -6.23 -68.67 -30.73
N TRP A 53 -5.54 -69.15 -29.69
CA TRP A 53 -5.05 -68.30 -28.60
C TRP A 53 -4.05 -67.23 -29.08
N VAL A 54 -3.11 -67.62 -29.96
CA VAL A 54 -2.15 -66.70 -30.56
C VAL A 54 -2.86 -65.66 -31.43
N LEU A 55 -3.80 -66.07 -32.28
CA LEU A 55 -4.60 -65.15 -33.10
C LEU A 55 -5.38 -64.14 -32.25
N LEU A 56 -6.04 -64.58 -31.17
CA LEU A 56 -6.77 -63.70 -30.26
C LEU A 56 -5.84 -62.69 -29.56
N ARG A 57 -4.64 -63.11 -29.16
CA ARG A 57 -3.60 -62.21 -28.61
C ARG A 57 -3.16 -61.18 -29.64
N LEU A 58 -2.89 -61.62 -30.87
CA LEU A 58 -2.42 -60.77 -31.95
C LEU A 58 -3.48 -59.74 -32.35
N LEU A 59 -4.74 -60.16 -32.44
CA LEU A 59 -5.89 -59.30 -32.70
C LEU A 59 -6.07 -58.26 -31.59
N LYS A 60 -6.03 -58.66 -30.31
CA LYS A 60 -6.07 -57.73 -29.16
C LYS A 60 -4.93 -56.71 -29.19
N TYR A 61 -3.72 -57.13 -29.59
CA TYR A 61 -2.57 -56.24 -29.71
C TYR A 61 -2.76 -55.21 -30.83
N LEU A 62 -3.22 -55.64 -32.01
CA LEU A 62 -3.53 -54.76 -33.14
C LEU A 62 -4.62 -53.74 -32.80
N LEU A 63 -5.72 -54.18 -32.17
CA LEU A 63 -6.80 -53.31 -31.68
C LEU A 63 -6.26 -52.27 -30.68
N ARG A 64 -5.39 -52.69 -29.76
CA ARG A 64 -4.78 -51.80 -28.76
C ARG A 64 -3.90 -50.72 -29.40
N VAL A 65 -3.06 -51.10 -30.36
CA VAL A 65 -2.16 -50.17 -31.07
C VAL A 65 -2.92 -49.18 -31.94
N MET A 66 -4.06 -49.58 -32.53
CA MET A 66 -4.92 -48.66 -33.30
C MET A 66 -5.70 -47.67 -32.42
N ILE A 67 -6.12 -48.08 -31.21
CA ILE A 67 -7.02 -47.29 -30.36
C ILE A 67 -6.26 -46.44 -29.32
N GLU A 68 -5.08 -46.88 -28.84
CA GLU A 68 -4.31 -46.17 -27.79
C GLU A 68 -3.46 -44.92 -28.18
N PRO A 69 -3.19 -44.54 -29.46
CA PRO A 69 -2.32 -43.38 -29.72
C PRO A 69 -2.95 -42.04 -29.32
N GLY A 70 -4.25 -41.99 -29.02
CA GLY A 70 -4.97 -40.77 -28.66
C GLY A 70 -4.80 -40.28 -27.20
N GLN A 71 -4.39 -41.11 -26.24
CA GLN A 71 -4.44 -40.68 -24.83
C GLN A 71 -3.09 -40.24 -24.24
N LYS A 72 -1.97 -40.88 -24.61
CA LYS A 72 -0.63 -40.50 -24.08
C LYS A 72 0.00 -39.31 -24.82
N PHE A 73 -0.25 -39.18 -26.12
CA PHE A 73 0.29 -38.07 -26.93
C PHE A 73 -0.36 -36.72 -26.58
N PHE A 74 -1.66 -36.72 -26.24
CA PHE A 74 -2.39 -35.51 -25.86
C PHE A 74 -2.06 -35.04 -24.43
N ARG A 75 -1.86 -35.98 -23.49
CA ARG A 75 -1.51 -35.64 -22.10
C ARG A 75 -0.14 -34.92 -21.99
N ASN A 76 0.85 -35.35 -22.78
CA ASN A 76 2.15 -34.68 -22.84
C ASN A 76 2.08 -33.28 -23.51
N ARG A 77 1.25 -33.09 -24.56
CA ARG A 77 1.08 -31.79 -25.23
C ARG A 77 0.45 -30.73 -24.33
N VAL A 78 -0.51 -31.08 -23.49
CA VAL A 78 -1.11 -30.17 -22.51
C VAL A 78 -0.06 -29.71 -21.50
N SER A 79 0.73 -30.64 -20.93
CA SER A 79 1.79 -30.28 -19.98
C SER A 79 2.87 -29.36 -20.57
N VAL A 80 3.28 -29.58 -21.84
CA VAL A 80 4.28 -28.75 -22.54
C VAL A 80 3.70 -27.38 -22.91
N ARG A 81 2.40 -27.29 -23.20
CA ARG A 81 1.71 -26.01 -23.44
C ARG A 81 1.67 -25.19 -22.16
N ASP A 82 1.29 -25.78 -21.04
CA ASP A 82 1.15 -25.08 -19.78
C ASP A 82 2.52 -24.63 -19.26
N GLN A 83 3.55 -25.45 -19.40
CA GLN A 83 4.94 -25.05 -19.14
C GLN A 83 5.39 -23.84 -19.98
N ARG A 84 4.99 -23.76 -21.26
CA ARG A 84 5.31 -22.60 -22.11
C ARG A 84 4.63 -21.32 -21.60
N TYR A 85 3.37 -21.38 -21.17
CA TYR A 85 2.66 -20.21 -20.64
C TYR A 85 3.17 -19.81 -19.24
N ARG A 86 3.60 -20.75 -18.42
CA ARG A 86 4.32 -20.46 -17.17
C ARG A 86 5.64 -19.75 -17.43
N LYS A 87 6.45 -20.23 -18.38
CA LYS A 87 7.69 -19.53 -18.80
C LYS A 87 7.41 -18.13 -19.34
N ARG A 88 6.32 -17.95 -20.09
CA ARG A 88 5.90 -16.63 -20.59
C ARG A 88 5.42 -15.71 -19.47
N THR A 89 4.69 -16.23 -18.48
CA THR A 89 4.30 -15.50 -17.27
C THR A 89 5.55 -15.04 -16.51
N ALA A 90 6.48 -15.94 -16.23
CA ALA A 90 7.74 -15.61 -15.56
C ALA A 90 8.54 -14.54 -16.33
N LYS A 91 8.67 -14.67 -17.65
CA LYS A 91 9.31 -13.66 -18.50
C LYS A 91 8.57 -12.31 -18.45
N GLY A 92 7.24 -12.33 -18.50
CA GLY A 92 6.42 -11.12 -18.44
C GLY A 92 6.51 -10.40 -17.09
N LEU A 93 6.56 -11.14 -15.99
CA LEU A 93 6.76 -10.60 -14.65
C LEU A 93 8.18 -10.05 -14.47
N LEU A 94 9.20 -10.71 -15.03
CA LEU A 94 10.56 -10.17 -15.06
C LEU A 94 10.61 -8.84 -15.81
N GLN A 95 10.02 -8.78 -17.01
CA GLN A 95 9.90 -7.54 -17.78
C GLN A 95 9.14 -6.45 -17.03
N PHE A 96 8.13 -6.83 -16.24
CA PHE A 96 7.37 -5.90 -15.39
C PHE A 96 8.27 -5.29 -14.30
N ILE A 97 9.04 -6.12 -13.59
CA ILE A 97 9.99 -5.66 -12.55
C ILE A 97 11.11 -4.81 -13.15
N GLU A 98 11.57 -5.14 -14.36
CA GLU A 98 12.57 -4.36 -15.11
C GLU A 98 12.03 -3.02 -15.65
N GLY A 99 10.75 -2.69 -15.44
CA GLY A 99 10.11 -1.47 -15.98
C GLY A 99 9.89 -1.50 -17.50
N ARG A 100 10.01 -2.67 -18.14
CA ARG A 100 9.78 -2.84 -19.58
C ARG A 100 8.29 -2.99 -19.88
N TRP A 101 7.52 -1.95 -19.57
CA TRP A 101 6.06 -1.98 -19.52
C TRP A 101 5.38 -2.50 -20.80
N SER A 102 5.81 -2.03 -21.97
CA SER A 102 5.23 -2.47 -23.26
C SER A 102 5.42 -3.98 -23.49
N GLN A 103 6.61 -4.52 -23.18
CA GLN A 103 6.89 -5.94 -23.33
C GLN A 103 6.14 -6.76 -22.27
N ALA A 104 6.14 -6.29 -21.03
CA ALA A 104 5.44 -6.92 -19.90
C ALA A 104 3.95 -7.05 -20.21
N ARG A 105 3.28 -5.95 -20.57
CA ARG A 105 1.86 -5.90 -20.95
C ARG A 105 1.53 -6.96 -22.01
N ASN A 106 2.31 -6.99 -23.10
CA ASN A 106 2.09 -7.91 -24.20
C ASN A 106 2.29 -9.39 -23.80
N SER A 107 3.37 -9.68 -23.07
CA SER A 107 3.68 -11.03 -22.59
C SER A 107 2.62 -11.55 -21.62
N LEU A 108 2.23 -10.72 -20.65
CA LEU A 108 1.29 -11.05 -19.57
C LEU A 108 -0.14 -11.16 -20.10
N LYS A 109 -0.60 -10.21 -20.94
CA LYS A 109 -1.93 -10.27 -21.60
C LYS A 109 -2.12 -11.53 -22.44
N ARG A 110 -1.06 -11.97 -23.13
CA ARG A 110 -1.07 -13.23 -23.90
C ARG A 110 -1.02 -14.46 -23.01
N ALA A 111 -0.24 -14.42 -21.91
CA ALA A 111 -0.16 -15.51 -20.96
C ALA A 111 -1.49 -15.70 -20.21
N ALA A 112 -2.20 -14.62 -19.88
CA ALA A 112 -3.45 -14.65 -19.12
C ALA A 112 -4.53 -15.55 -19.72
N LYS A 113 -4.58 -15.71 -21.05
CA LYS A 113 -5.59 -16.54 -21.73
C LYS A 113 -5.44 -18.05 -21.51
N HIS A 114 -4.25 -18.51 -21.15
CA HIS A 114 -3.90 -19.95 -21.15
C HIS A 114 -3.04 -20.37 -19.95
N SER A 115 -2.67 -19.42 -19.08
CA SER A 115 -1.93 -19.68 -17.86
C SER A 115 -2.87 -20.21 -16.77
N ASP A 116 -2.31 -20.94 -15.83
CA ASP A 116 -2.94 -21.32 -14.57
C ASP A 116 -3.09 -20.14 -13.59
N MET A 117 -2.48 -18.99 -13.90
CA MET A 117 -2.57 -17.76 -13.09
C MET A 117 -3.12 -16.56 -13.91
N PRO A 118 -4.37 -16.62 -14.41
CA PRO A 118 -4.93 -15.59 -15.28
C PRO A 118 -5.12 -14.24 -14.56
N LEU A 119 -5.56 -14.25 -13.30
CA LEU A 119 -5.76 -13.03 -12.49
C LEU A 119 -4.46 -12.23 -12.33
N VAL A 120 -3.38 -12.88 -11.88
CA VAL A 120 -2.06 -12.24 -11.69
C VAL A 120 -1.56 -11.62 -12.99
N ASN A 121 -1.71 -12.35 -14.11
CA ASN A 121 -1.30 -11.88 -15.42
C ASN A 121 -2.12 -10.66 -15.89
N TYR A 122 -3.44 -10.66 -15.70
CA TYR A 122 -4.25 -9.51 -16.07
C TYR A 122 -3.97 -8.29 -15.19
N LEU A 123 -3.79 -8.46 -13.87
CA LEU A 123 -3.46 -7.36 -12.97
C LEU A 123 -2.09 -6.74 -13.30
N ALA A 124 -1.06 -7.56 -13.51
CA ALA A 124 0.26 -7.08 -13.88
C ALA A 124 0.27 -6.44 -15.28
N ALA A 125 -0.51 -6.98 -16.24
CA ALA A 125 -0.69 -6.36 -17.54
C ALA A 125 -1.44 -5.01 -17.45
N ALA A 126 -2.47 -4.92 -16.61
CA ALA A 126 -3.21 -3.68 -16.37
C ALA A 126 -2.31 -2.61 -15.76
N ASN A 127 -1.48 -2.98 -14.78
CA ASN A 127 -0.50 -2.08 -14.20
C ASN A 127 0.54 -1.62 -15.24
N ALA A 128 1.09 -2.53 -16.04
CA ALA A 128 1.98 -2.16 -17.13
C ALA A 128 1.31 -1.24 -18.18
N ALA A 129 0.01 -1.38 -18.46
CA ALA A 129 -0.72 -0.48 -19.33
C ALA A 129 -0.89 0.92 -18.69
N TYR A 130 -1.19 0.95 -17.39
CA TYR A 130 -1.30 2.19 -16.62
C TYR A 130 0.03 2.98 -16.60
N GLU A 131 1.16 2.30 -16.37
CA GLU A 131 2.50 2.90 -16.39
C GLU A 131 2.90 3.44 -17.78
N LEU A 132 2.28 2.95 -18.86
CA LEU A 132 2.45 3.49 -20.22
C LEU A 132 1.55 4.72 -20.49
N GLY A 133 0.70 5.11 -19.53
CA GLY A 133 -0.33 6.13 -19.71
C GLY A 133 -1.60 5.66 -20.40
N ASP A 134 -1.71 4.36 -20.75
CA ASP A 134 -2.86 3.77 -21.45
C ASP A 134 -3.92 3.30 -20.45
N LYS A 135 -4.63 4.29 -19.87
CA LYS A 135 -5.65 4.07 -18.83
C LYS A 135 -6.84 3.25 -19.35
N GLU A 136 -7.17 3.37 -20.63
CA GLU A 136 -8.25 2.61 -21.25
C GLU A 136 -7.92 1.12 -21.33
N ASP A 137 -6.72 0.73 -21.82
CA ASP A 137 -6.33 -0.69 -21.84
C ASP A 137 -6.14 -1.22 -20.42
N ALA A 138 -5.65 -0.41 -19.48
CA ALA A 138 -5.58 -0.78 -18.06
C ALA A 138 -6.97 -1.16 -17.52
N ASN A 139 -7.98 -0.31 -17.69
CA ASN A 139 -9.34 -0.60 -17.24
C ASN A 139 -9.94 -1.83 -17.95
N ARG A 140 -9.74 -1.96 -19.26
CA ARG A 140 -10.18 -3.16 -20.02
C ARG A 140 -9.53 -4.45 -19.51
N LEU A 141 -8.29 -4.39 -19.03
CA LEU A 141 -7.59 -5.54 -18.45
C LEU A 141 -8.08 -5.85 -17.04
N LEU A 142 -8.46 -4.85 -16.24
CA LEU A 142 -9.09 -5.05 -14.93
C LEU A 142 -10.47 -5.72 -15.07
N VAL A 143 -11.31 -5.29 -16.02
CA VAL A 143 -12.59 -5.95 -16.30
C VAL A 143 -12.39 -7.42 -16.69
N LYS A 144 -11.34 -7.73 -17.47
CA LYS A 144 -10.99 -9.13 -17.78
C LYS A 144 -10.54 -9.90 -16.55
N ALA A 145 -9.82 -9.25 -15.63
CA ALA A 145 -9.39 -9.86 -14.38
C ALA A 145 -10.59 -10.29 -13.52
N GLU A 146 -11.63 -9.45 -13.47
CA GLU A 146 -12.90 -9.74 -12.77
C GLU A 146 -13.64 -10.93 -13.38
N GLN A 147 -13.72 -10.99 -14.72
CA GLN A 147 -14.38 -12.09 -15.45
C GLN A 147 -13.72 -13.45 -15.20
N VAL A 148 -12.39 -13.51 -15.08
CA VAL A 148 -11.67 -14.78 -14.93
C VAL A 148 -11.50 -15.24 -13.48
N ALA A 149 -11.72 -14.37 -12.51
CA ALA A 149 -11.56 -14.70 -11.10
C ALA A 149 -12.58 -13.92 -10.23
N PRO A 150 -13.83 -14.43 -10.12
CA PRO A 150 -14.86 -13.83 -9.27
C PRO A 150 -14.48 -13.75 -7.78
N GLY A 151 -13.55 -14.56 -7.29
CA GLY A 151 -12.99 -14.46 -5.93
C GLY A 151 -11.81 -13.47 -5.79
N GLY A 152 -11.44 -12.76 -6.86
CA GLY A 152 -10.30 -11.85 -6.93
C GLY A 152 -10.60 -10.40 -6.57
N GLU A 153 -11.81 -10.10 -6.08
CA GLU A 153 -12.33 -8.74 -5.86
C GLU A 153 -11.37 -7.85 -5.06
N LEU A 154 -10.78 -8.37 -3.98
CA LEU A 154 -9.83 -7.62 -3.16
C LEU A 154 -8.60 -7.18 -3.97
N ALA A 155 -7.98 -8.09 -4.73
CA ALA A 155 -6.78 -7.78 -5.50
C ALA A 155 -7.07 -6.80 -6.64
N ILE A 156 -8.21 -6.96 -7.31
CA ILE A 156 -8.66 -6.09 -8.39
C ILE A 156 -8.98 -4.70 -7.86
N GLY A 157 -9.78 -4.61 -6.80
CA GLY A 157 -10.14 -3.35 -6.16
C GLY A 157 -8.92 -2.61 -5.61
N LEU A 158 -7.97 -3.31 -4.99
CA LEU A 158 -6.71 -2.71 -4.53
C LEU A 158 -5.87 -2.14 -5.69
N ALA A 159 -5.80 -2.85 -6.82
CA ALA A 159 -5.08 -2.37 -8.00
C ALA A 159 -5.75 -1.11 -8.57
N GLN A 160 -7.08 -1.14 -8.72
CA GLN A 160 -7.87 -0.02 -9.21
C GLN A 160 -7.78 1.20 -8.29
N ALA A 161 -7.95 1.01 -6.97
CA ALA A 161 -7.84 2.07 -5.98
C ALA A 161 -6.46 2.74 -5.98
N LYS A 162 -5.37 1.96 -6.13
CA LYS A 162 -4.01 2.52 -6.24
C LYS A 162 -3.82 3.39 -7.48
N MET A 163 -4.38 2.99 -8.61
CA MET A 163 -4.34 3.81 -9.84
C MET A 163 -5.08 5.13 -9.64
N TYR A 164 -6.28 5.12 -9.06
CA TYR A 164 -7.02 6.35 -8.76
C TYR A 164 -6.30 7.25 -7.75
N LEU A 165 -5.70 6.68 -6.69
CA LEU A 165 -4.91 7.45 -5.74
C LEU A 165 -3.69 8.10 -6.38
N HIS A 166 -2.99 7.39 -7.28
CA HIS A 166 -1.85 7.93 -8.02
C HIS A 166 -2.29 9.09 -8.94
N ASP A 167 -3.47 8.96 -9.54
CA ASP A 167 -4.10 10.01 -10.35
C ASP A 167 -4.69 11.17 -9.53
N LYS A 168 -4.64 11.12 -8.19
CA LYS A 168 -5.28 12.07 -7.26
C LYS A 168 -6.81 12.13 -7.39
N CYS A 169 -7.42 11.11 -7.99
CA CYS A 169 -8.86 10.86 -8.03
C CYS A 169 -9.30 10.24 -6.70
N TYR A 170 -9.26 11.04 -5.63
CA TYR A 170 -9.43 10.53 -4.27
C TYR A 170 -10.87 10.07 -3.98
N GLU A 171 -11.88 10.69 -4.59
CA GLU A 171 -13.29 10.33 -4.38
C GLU A 171 -13.60 8.96 -4.98
N GLU A 172 -13.16 8.71 -6.21
CA GLU A 172 -13.32 7.44 -6.90
C GLU A 172 -12.53 6.33 -6.21
N ALA A 173 -11.30 6.64 -5.76
CA ALA A 173 -10.52 5.73 -4.92
C ALA A 173 -11.28 5.38 -3.64
N LEU A 174 -11.80 6.39 -2.93
CA LEU A 174 -12.48 6.20 -1.65
C LEU A 174 -13.72 5.31 -1.80
N ALA A 175 -14.52 5.49 -2.84
CA ALA A 175 -15.69 4.65 -3.12
C ALA A 175 -15.35 3.16 -3.33
N ILE A 176 -14.19 2.86 -3.91
CA ILE A 176 -13.70 1.48 -4.06
C ILE A 176 -13.18 0.97 -2.71
N ILE A 177 -12.32 1.74 -2.05
CA ILE A 177 -11.64 1.30 -0.82
C ILE A 177 -12.64 1.11 0.33
N GLN A 178 -13.70 1.93 0.43
CA GLN A 178 -14.75 1.76 1.43
C GLN A 178 -15.50 0.43 1.27
N ARG A 179 -15.81 0.03 0.03
CA ARG A 179 -16.42 -1.29 -0.25
C ARG A 179 -15.47 -2.43 0.15
N LEU A 180 -14.17 -2.29 -0.14
CA LEU A 180 -13.16 -3.26 0.30
C LEU A 180 -13.03 -3.31 1.83
N HIS A 181 -13.14 -2.18 2.51
CA HIS A 181 -13.06 -2.12 3.96
C HIS A 181 -14.25 -2.80 4.64
N GLN A 182 -15.45 -2.74 4.04
CA GLN A 182 -16.61 -3.47 4.54
C GLN A 182 -16.43 -4.99 4.47
N SER A 183 -15.73 -5.50 3.46
CA SER A 183 -15.49 -6.95 3.31
C SER A 183 -14.29 -7.45 4.11
N VAL A 184 -13.21 -6.66 4.20
CA VAL A 184 -12.00 -6.99 4.96
C VAL A 184 -11.54 -5.84 5.87
N PRO A 185 -12.24 -5.62 7.01
CA PRO A 185 -12.00 -4.45 7.87
C PRO A 185 -10.60 -4.37 8.49
N ASP A 186 -9.97 -5.52 8.73
CA ASP A 186 -8.66 -5.66 9.37
C ASP A 186 -7.48 -5.61 8.38
N HIS A 187 -7.75 -5.50 7.08
CA HIS A 187 -6.71 -5.56 6.07
C HIS A 187 -5.84 -4.30 6.07
N THR A 188 -4.61 -4.41 6.59
CA THR A 188 -3.68 -3.27 6.79
C THR A 188 -3.46 -2.40 5.54
N LEU A 189 -3.39 -2.98 4.34
CA LEU A 189 -3.24 -2.19 3.11
C LEU A 189 -4.50 -1.36 2.81
N VAL A 190 -5.70 -1.89 3.05
CA VAL A 190 -6.96 -1.17 2.81
C VAL A 190 -7.03 0.05 3.73
N LEU A 191 -6.67 -0.13 5.01
CA LEU A 191 -6.57 0.96 5.98
C LEU A 191 -5.57 2.05 5.55
N ARG A 192 -4.40 1.69 5.00
CA ARG A 192 -3.44 2.67 4.45
C ARG A 192 -3.97 3.42 3.24
N LEU A 193 -4.72 2.75 2.37
CA LEU A 193 -5.34 3.40 1.21
C LEU A 193 -6.48 4.33 1.65
N LEU A 194 -7.29 3.95 2.65
CA LEU A 194 -8.31 4.83 3.25
C LEU A 194 -7.69 6.09 3.83
N GLU A 195 -6.62 5.93 4.62
CA GLU A 195 -5.87 7.06 5.16
C GLU A 195 -5.37 7.97 4.04
N SER A 196 -4.79 7.40 2.97
CA SER A 196 -4.27 8.17 1.84
C SER A 196 -5.39 8.92 1.10
N ALA A 197 -6.54 8.28 0.89
CA ALA A 197 -7.70 8.88 0.23
C ALA A 197 -8.27 10.03 1.05
N HIS A 198 -8.57 9.82 2.34
CA HIS A 198 -9.10 10.86 3.21
C HIS A 198 -8.11 12.01 3.41
N ARG A 199 -6.81 11.73 3.47
CA ARG A 199 -5.76 12.77 3.53
C ARG A 199 -5.75 13.61 2.26
N GLY A 200 -5.86 12.98 1.09
CA GLY A 200 -5.98 13.66 -0.20
C GLY A 200 -7.19 14.58 -0.29
N LEU A 201 -8.33 14.15 0.27
CA LEU A 201 -9.56 14.93 0.38
C LEU A 201 -9.55 15.96 1.51
N LYS A 202 -8.52 15.97 2.36
CA LYS A 202 -8.46 16.76 3.61
C LYS A 202 -9.66 16.50 4.53
N ASP A 203 -10.21 15.29 4.49
CA ASP A 203 -11.30 14.85 5.36
C ASP A 203 -10.75 14.36 6.70
N TRP A 204 -10.34 15.32 7.53
CA TRP A 204 -9.70 15.06 8.82
C TRP A 204 -10.64 14.40 9.83
N ARG A 205 -11.96 14.59 9.70
CA ARG A 205 -12.95 13.95 10.59
C ARG A 205 -13.04 12.45 10.32
N SER A 206 -13.04 12.04 9.05
CA SER A 206 -13.02 10.61 8.73
C SER A 206 -11.67 9.97 9.08
N LEU A 207 -10.56 10.69 8.92
CA LEU A 207 -9.25 10.23 9.40
C LEU A 207 -9.21 10.01 10.91
N GLU A 208 -9.76 10.93 11.69
CA GLU A 208 -9.82 10.82 13.16
C GLU A 208 -10.55 9.54 13.59
N LYS A 209 -11.69 9.25 12.95
CA LYS A 209 -12.46 8.01 13.17
C LYS A 209 -11.71 6.74 12.75
N LEU A 210 -10.76 6.83 11.81
CA LEU A 210 -9.95 5.71 11.33
C LEU A 210 -8.75 5.41 12.27
N LEU A 211 -8.29 6.38 13.06
CA LEU A 211 -7.11 6.22 13.94
C LEU A 211 -7.21 5.02 14.91
N PRO A 212 -8.35 4.74 15.56
CA PRO A 212 -8.49 3.57 16.42
C PRO A 212 -8.19 2.26 15.70
N ASP A 213 -8.61 2.12 14.43
CA ASP A 213 -8.35 0.93 13.62
C ASP A 213 -6.89 0.85 13.19
N LEU A 214 -6.27 1.98 12.81
CA LEU A 214 -4.83 2.02 12.51
C LEU A 214 -3.99 1.54 13.70
N ARG A 215 -4.40 1.90 14.93
CA ARG A 215 -3.78 1.47 16.18
C ARG A 215 -4.05 -0.01 16.47
N ARG A 216 -5.31 -0.44 16.39
CA ARG A 216 -5.76 -1.80 16.69
C ARG A 216 -5.06 -2.82 15.80
N PHE A 217 -4.99 -2.56 14.50
CA PHE A 217 -4.40 -3.46 13.51
C PHE A 217 -2.91 -3.23 13.28
N LYS A 218 -2.27 -2.34 14.06
CA LYS A 218 -0.83 -2.03 13.99
C LYS A 218 -0.38 -1.75 12.56
N VAL A 219 -1.14 -0.92 11.85
CA VAL A 219 -0.88 -0.57 10.44
C VAL A 219 0.50 0.07 10.27
N TYR A 220 0.94 0.78 11.31
CA TYR A 220 2.25 1.40 11.41
C TYR A 220 2.97 1.03 12.70
N ASP A 221 4.29 1.20 12.70
CA ASP A 221 5.09 1.24 13.91
C ASP A 221 4.72 2.46 14.78
N LYS A 222 4.98 2.36 16.09
CA LYS A 222 4.57 3.40 17.06
C LYS A 222 5.03 4.82 16.69
N PRO A 223 6.28 5.06 16.28
CA PRO A 223 6.73 6.41 15.91
C PRO A 223 5.99 6.99 14.70
N LYS A 224 5.71 6.16 13.68
CA LYS A 224 4.98 6.59 12.50
C LYS A 224 3.50 6.80 12.80
N LEU A 225 2.88 5.93 13.60
CA LEU A 225 1.50 6.12 14.05
C LEU A 225 1.34 7.45 14.80
N LEU A 226 2.27 7.76 15.72
CA LEU A 226 2.26 9.03 16.45
C LEU A 226 2.32 10.24 15.50
N ARG A 227 3.13 10.17 14.44
CA ARG A 227 3.21 11.24 13.42
C ARG A 227 1.89 11.39 12.65
N VAL A 228 1.27 10.28 12.25
CA VAL A 228 -0.03 10.30 11.55
C VAL A 228 -1.12 10.88 12.45
N GLU A 229 -1.21 10.43 13.70
CA GLU A 229 -2.17 10.94 14.67
C GLU A 229 -1.94 12.44 14.93
N ALA A 230 -0.69 12.87 15.11
CA ALA A 230 -0.36 14.28 15.30
C ALA A 230 -0.74 15.15 14.09
N GLU A 231 -0.50 14.68 12.86
CA GLU A 231 -0.92 15.34 11.62
C GLU A 231 -2.44 15.49 11.54
N VAL A 232 -3.19 14.41 11.82
CA VAL A 232 -4.65 14.40 11.78
C VAL A 232 -5.24 15.36 12.81
N TYR A 233 -4.84 15.25 14.08
CA TYR A 233 -5.39 16.10 15.14
C TYR A 233 -5.00 17.57 14.96
N SER A 234 -3.75 17.86 14.59
CA SER A 234 -3.32 19.25 14.36
C SER A 234 -4.06 19.89 13.18
N SER A 235 -4.32 19.14 12.11
CA SER A 235 -5.08 19.62 10.94
C SER A 235 -6.57 19.79 11.25
N LEU A 236 -7.16 18.83 11.99
CA LEU A 236 -8.54 18.90 12.44
C LEU A 236 -8.78 20.13 13.33
N MET A 237 -7.88 20.43 14.26
CA MET A 237 -7.94 21.65 15.08
C MET A 237 -7.94 22.92 14.25
N ALA A 238 -7.03 23.03 13.28
CA ALA A 238 -6.94 24.20 12.43
C ALA A 238 -8.25 24.41 11.63
N VAL A 239 -8.85 23.33 11.14
CA VAL A 239 -10.15 23.38 10.46
C VAL A 239 -11.28 23.79 11.40
N LEU A 240 -11.35 23.21 12.60
CA LEU A 240 -12.37 23.57 13.59
C LEU A 240 -12.23 25.03 14.05
N ALA A 241 -11.01 25.51 14.27
CA ALA A 241 -10.75 26.89 14.64
C ALA A 241 -11.17 27.86 13.52
N ALA A 242 -10.84 27.55 12.27
CA ALA A 242 -11.28 28.34 11.13
C ALA A 242 -12.81 28.36 10.97
N GLN A 243 -13.48 27.24 11.25
CA GLN A 243 -14.95 27.14 11.24
C GLN A 243 -15.57 27.97 12.38
N ALA A 244 -15.08 27.81 13.60
CA ALA A 244 -15.54 28.54 14.79
C ALA A 244 -15.34 30.06 14.62
N LYS A 245 -14.23 30.49 14.03
CA LYS A 245 -13.97 31.90 13.74
C LYS A 245 -14.97 32.47 12.72
N ARG A 246 -15.39 31.69 11.72
CA ARG A 246 -16.38 32.12 10.71
C ARG A 246 -17.79 32.15 11.24
N SER A 247 -18.16 31.18 12.08
CA SER A 247 -19.51 31.10 12.64
C SER A 247 -19.73 32.09 13.78
N GLY A 248 -18.67 32.43 14.53
CA GLY A 248 -18.73 33.26 15.73
C GLY A 248 -19.48 32.58 16.89
N LYS A 249 -19.78 31.28 16.79
CA LYS A 249 -20.57 30.55 17.79
C LYS A 249 -19.66 30.02 18.90
N ALA A 250 -20.03 30.32 20.15
CA ALA A 250 -19.32 29.80 21.32
C ALA A 250 -19.35 28.26 21.41
N GLU A 251 -20.35 27.61 20.82
CA GLU A 251 -20.43 26.14 20.73
C GLU A 251 -19.27 25.54 19.94
N ASP A 252 -18.84 26.18 18.85
CA ASP A 252 -17.75 25.66 18.02
C ASP A 252 -16.39 25.76 18.74
N THR A 253 -16.20 26.78 19.57
CA THR A 253 -15.05 26.87 20.48
C THR A 253 -15.05 25.74 21.52
N LYS A 254 -16.22 25.35 22.04
CA LYS A 254 -16.34 24.22 22.98
C LYS A 254 -15.96 22.89 22.31
N VAL A 255 -16.34 22.69 21.04
CA VAL A 255 -15.95 21.49 20.27
C VAL A 255 -14.43 21.36 20.17
N LEU A 256 -13.71 22.46 19.91
CA LEU A 256 -12.25 22.45 19.88
C LEU A 256 -11.64 22.06 21.24
N VAL A 257 -12.16 22.60 22.34
CA VAL A 257 -11.69 22.30 23.69
C VAL A 257 -11.99 20.85 24.07
N GLN A 258 -13.17 20.33 23.70
CA GLN A 258 -13.55 18.95 23.92
C GLN A 258 -12.61 17.98 23.18
N LEU A 259 -12.33 18.25 21.89
CA LEU A 259 -11.36 17.48 21.11
C LEU A 259 -9.99 17.43 21.81
N TRP A 260 -9.52 18.56 22.36
CA TRP A 260 -8.29 18.57 23.14
C TRP A 260 -8.32 17.68 24.37
N GLN A 261 -9.44 17.67 25.10
CA GLN A 261 -9.58 16.87 26.32
C GLN A 261 -9.62 15.36 26.04
N GLU A 262 -10.27 14.96 24.96
CA GLU A 262 -10.44 13.56 24.55
C GLU A 262 -9.15 12.93 24.00
N MET A 263 -8.21 13.74 23.52
CA MET A 263 -6.95 13.22 22.98
C MET A 263 -6.05 12.53 24.03
N PRO A 264 -5.38 11.43 23.63
CA PRO A 264 -4.36 10.80 24.45
C PRO A 264 -3.24 11.78 24.85
N ARG A 265 -2.65 11.57 26.03
CA ARG A 265 -1.60 12.45 26.58
C ARG A 265 -0.39 12.56 25.65
N ASP A 266 0.04 11.44 25.06
CA ASP A 266 1.20 11.39 24.17
C ASP A 266 0.99 12.23 22.90
N ILE A 267 -0.25 12.29 22.40
CA ILE A 267 -0.64 13.11 21.25
C ILE A 267 -0.66 14.58 21.60
N ARG A 268 -1.22 14.94 22.75
CA ARG A 268 -1.20 16.33 23.24
C ARG A 268 0.20 16.86 23.48
N ALA A 269 1.12 15.98 23.89
CA ALA A 269 2.53 16.33 24.08
C ALA A 269 3.28 16.51 22.75
N ALA A 270 2.74 16.03 21.63
CA ALA A 270 3.36 16.23 20.33
C ALA A 270 3.39 17.72 19.96
N LYS A 271 4.59 18.24 19.68
CA LYS A 271 4.86 19.66 19.38
C LYS A 271 3.86 20.25 18.38
N GLN A 272 3.62 19.55 17.27
CA GLN A 272 2.73 20.03 16.20
C GLN A 272 1.28 20.19 16.68
N VAL A 273 0.79 19.26 17.50
CA VAL A 273 -0.57 19.29 18.06
C VAL A 273 -0.71 20.44 19.05
N LEU A 274 0.27 20.58 19.95
CA LEU A 274 0.30 21.67 20.91
C LEU A 274 0.32 23.05 20.23
N LEU A 275 1.20 23.24 19.23
CA LEU A 275 1.27 24.49 18.46
C LEU A 275 -0.06 24.80 17.75
N SER A 276 -0.67 23.79 17.11
CA SER A 276 -1.96 23.98 16.44
C SER A 276 -3.07 24.34 17.42
N TYR A 277 -3.12 23.68 18.58
CA TYR A 277 -4.12 23.97 19.61
C TYR A 277 -3.99 25.39 20.15
N ILE A 278 -2.78 25.81 20.55
CA ILE A 278 -2.53 27.15 21.08
C ILE A 278 -2.81 28.23 20.04
N SER A 279 -2.40 27.98 18.78
CA SER A 279 -2.68 28.90 17.67
C SER A 279 -4.19 29.02 17.43
N SER A 280 -4.92 27.90 17.54
CA SER A 280 -6.38 27.86 17.42
C SER A 280 -7.06 28.65 18.53
N LEU A 281 -6.63 28.48 19.78
CA LEU A 281 -7.12 29.26 20.92
C LEU A 281 -6.90 30.77 20.71
N HIS A 282 -5.70 31.15 20.28
CA HIS A 282 -5.37 32.55 19.99
C HIS A 282 -6.28 33.14 18.90
N GLN A 283 -6.53 32.39 17.81
CA GLN A 283 -7.42 32.84 16.73
C GLN A 283 -8.88 33.02 17.16
N LEU A 284 -9.31 32.30 18.20
CA LEU A 284 -10.65 32.36 18.77
C LEU A 284 -10.79 33.37 19.92
N GLY A 285 -9.71 34.09 20.26
CA GLY A 285 -9.72 35.09 21.34
C GLY A 285 -9.50 34.51 22.74
N GLU A 286 -9.27 33.20 22.86
CA GLU A 286 -8.97 32.52 24.13
C GLU A 286 -7.48 32.68 24.51
N THR A 287 -7.00 33.93 24.50
CA THR A 287 -5.58 34.24 24.56
C THR A 287 -4.96 33.98 25.94
N ASN A 288 -5.76 34.06 27.01
CA ASN A 288 -5.32 33.75 28.37
C ASN A 288 -4.99 32.28 28.55
N LEU A 289 -5.87 31.41 28.04
CA LEU A 289 -5.63 29.98 28.05
C LEU A 289 -4.40 29.65 27.19
N ALA A 290 -4.28 30.25 26.01
CA ALA A 290 -3.13 30.08 25.12
C ALA A 290 -1.81 30.49 25.79
N GLU A 291 -1.73 31.66 26.43
CA GLU A 291 -0.55 32.14 27.16
C GLU A 291 -0.16 31.19 28.30
N SER A 292 -1.15 30.76 29.09
CA SER A 292 -0.91 29.86 30.23
C SER A 292 -0.36 28.50 29.80
N LEU A 293 -0.86 27.97 28.67
CA LEU A 293 -0.40 26.71 28.08
C LEU A 293 1.01 26.84 27.51
N LEU A 294 1.33 27.95 26.83
CA LEU A 294 2.68 28.23 26.34
C LEU A 294 3.70 28.28 27.47
N ARG A 295 3.40 29.01 28.55
CA ARG A 295 4.27 29.10 29.72
C ARG A 295 4.52 27.72 30.34
N LYS A 296 3.48 26.90 30.46
CA LYS A 296 3.61 25.53 30.98
C LYS A 296 4.46 24.66 30.06
N ALA A 297 4.24 24.75 28.75
CA ALA A 297 4.96 23.97 27.76
C ALA A 297 6.45 24.32 27.71
N LEU A 298 6.78 25.62 27.63
CA LEU A 298 8.15 26.14 27.59
C LEU A 298 8.97 25.77 28.83
N LYS A 299 8.32 25.63 30.00
CA LYS A 299 8.97 25.14 31.22
C LYS A 299 9.44 23.68 31.11
N SER A 300 8.68 22.84 30.38
CA SER A 300 8.98 21.41 30.24
C SER A 300 9.82 21.08 29.01
N ASN A 301 9.60 21.80 27.91
CA ASN A 301 10.24 21.56 26.63
C ASN A 301 10.40 22.90 25.91
N TRP A 302 11.60 23.47 25.98
CA TRP A 302 11.91 24.72 25.30
C TRP A 302 11.94 24.50 23.79
N ASP A 303 11.18 25.33 23.06
CA ASP A 303 11.07 25.21 21.62
C ASP A 303 10.87 26.57 20.97
N ASP A 304 11.70 26.88 19.98
CA ASP A 304 11.71 28.10 19.17
C ASP A 304 10.32 28.52 18.68
N ALA A 305 9.50 27.56 18.20
CA ALA A 305 8.18 27.88 17.67
C ALA A 305 7.17 28.24 18.78
N LEU A 306 7.30 27.64 19.97
CA LEU A 306 6.49 28.00 21.13
C LEU A 306 6.90 29.37 21.67
N VAL A 307 8.20 29.68 21.70
CA VAL A 307 8.71 31.00 22.13
C VAL A 307 8.20 32.09 21.17
N ARG A 308 8.30 31.86 19.87
CA ARG A 308 7.76 32.77 18.85
C ARG A 308 6.27 33.05 19.05
N LEU A 309 5.49 32.00 19.30
CA LEU A 309 4.05 32.12 19.55
C LEU A 309 3.77 32.87 20.88
N TYR A 310 4.61 32.72 21.90
CA TYR A 310 4.50 33.47 23.16
C TYR A 310 4.64 34.98 22.97
N GLY A 311 5.50 35.42 22.05
CA GLY A 311 5.61 36.84 21.68
C GLY A 311 4.37 37.39 20.96
N ILE A 312 3.58 36.54 20.30
CA ILE A 312 2.39 36.93 19.54
C ILE A 312 1.15 36.93 20.43
N VAL A 313 0.98 35.91 21.27
CA VAL A 313 -0.20 35.75 22.13
C VAL A 313 -0.19 36.80 23.25
N GLY A 314 -1.32 37.50 23.44
CA GLY A 314 -1.52 38.44 24.54
C GLY A 314 -2.31 37.81 25.68
N GLY A 315 -1.67 37.57 26.82
CA GLY A 315 -2.38 37.26 28.06
C GLY A 315 -3.03 38.49 28.69
N ASP A 316 -3.81 38.25 29.76
CA ASP A 316 -4.56 39.27 30.53
C ASP A 316 -3.69 40.43 31.01
N ASP A 317 -2.45 40.13 31.43
CA ASP A 317 -1.51 41.11 31.98
C ASP A 317 -0.25 41.15 31.10
N PRO A 318 -0.18 42.11 30.16
CA PRO A 318 0.98 42.30 29.29
C PRO A 318 2.30 42.51 30.04
N GLN A 319 2.25 43.18 31.19
CA GLN A 319 3.44 43.53 31.96
C GLN A 319 3.97 42.29 32.68
N LYS A 320 3.09 41.51 33.33
CA LYS A 320 3.45 40.23 33.93
C LYS A 320 3.98 39.25 32.89
N GLN A 321 3.38 39.20 31.70
CA GLN A 321 3.86 38.35 30.61
C GLN A 321 5.30 38.72 30.19
N LEU A 322 5.60 40.02 30.08
CA LEU A 322 6.96 40.50 29.79
C LEU A 322 7.95 40.12 30.90
N ILE A 323 7.58 40.36 32.17
CA ILE A 323 8.45 40.03 33.31
C ILE A 323 8.80 38.53 33.32
N ILE A 324 7.81 37.66 33.06
CA ILE A 324 8.04 36.21 32.96
C ILE A 324 9.01 35.90 31.81
N ALA A 325 8.82 36.47 30.63
CA ALA A 325 9.74 36.24 29.51
C ALA A 325 11.17 36.74 29.81
N GLU A 326 11.31 37.88 30.50
CA GLU A 326 12.61 38.42 30.92
C GLU A 326 13.33 37.48 31.91
N THR A 327 12.60 36.66 32.69
CA THR A 327 13.24 35.63 33.52
C THR A 327 13.93 34.56 32.68
N TRP A 328 13.36 34.17 31.54
CA TRP A 328 13.95 33.18 30.63
C TRP A 328 15.23 33.71 29.96
N LEU A 329 15.33 35.03 29.76
CA LEU A 329 16.53 35.65 29.17
C LEU A 329 17.78 35.42 30.03
N ARG A 330 17.62 35.32 31.36
CA ARG A 330 18.75 35.03 32.27
C ARG A 330 19.35 33.65 32.02
N GLU A 331 18.51 32.68 31.70
CA GLU A 331 18.94 31.32 31.37
C GLU A 331 19.38 31.20 29.91
N ARG A 332 18.84 32.05 29.03
CA ARG A 332 19.02 31.99 27.56
C ARG A 332 19.31 33.37 26.96
N PRO A 333 20.47 33.98 27.26
CA PRO A 333 20.79 35.35 26.85
C PRO A 333 21.01 35.51 25.34
N ASN A 334 21.28 34.44 24.60
CA ASN A 334 21.60 34.45 23.16
C ASN A 334 20.58 33.67 22.32
N ASP A 335 19.31 33.65 22.74
CA ASP A 335 18.23 33.00 21.98
C ASP A 335 17.51 34.03 21.07
N PRO A 336 17.64 33.93 19.74
CA PRO A 336 17.07 34.92 18.81
C PRO A 336 15.54 34.93 18.82
N GLU A 337 14.89 33.80 19.10
CA GLU A 337 13.43 33.70 19.16
C GLU A 337 12.89 34.35 20.43
N LEU A 338 13.61 34.15 21.55
CA LEU A 338 13.28 34.80 22.81
C LEU A 338 13.43 36.31 22.71
N MET A 339 14.49 36.80 22.08
CA MET A 339 14.69 38.23 21.84
C MET A 339 13.59 38.82 20.96
N LEU A 340 13.18 38.12 19.89
CA LEU A 340 12.04 38.52 19.07
C LEU A 340 10.75 38.60 19.91
N ALA A 341 10.50 37.57 20.73
CA ALA A 341 9.33 37.54 21.61
C ALA A 341 9.35 38.68 22.63
N LEU A 342 10.48 38.95 23.27
CA LEU A 342 10.67 40.06 24.21
C LEU A 342 10.48 41.43 23.53
N GLY A 343 10.94 41.57 22.28
CA GLY A 343 10.70 42.74 21.46
C GLY A 343 9.20 43.00 21.28
N ARG A 344 8.46 41.99 20.80
CA ARG A 344 6.99 42.06 20.63
C ARG A 344 6.25 42.39 21.94
N LEU A 345 6.63 41.72 23.04
CA LEU A 345 6.04 41.96 24.36
C LEU A 345 6.35 43.38 24.86
N SER A 346 7.57 43.89 24.63
CA SER A 346 7.97 45.25 24.99
C SER A 346 7.20 46.30 24.19
N GLN A 347 6.98 46.08 22.89
CA GLN A 347 6.14 46.96 22.07
C GLN A 347 4.70 47.02 22.60
N ARG A 348 4.14 45.87 22.99
CA ARG A 348 2.78 45.82 23.56
C ARG A 348 2.67 46.55 24.90
N ASN A 349 3.75 46.59 25.68
CA ASN A 349 3.87 47.37 26.91
C ASN A 349 4.32 48.82 26.66
N GLN A 350 4.44 49.26 25.40
CA GLN A 350 4.88 50.61 25.02
C GLN A 350 6.30 50.97 25.52
N LEU A 351 7.14 49.96 25.76
CA LEU A 351 8.54 50.11 26.16
C LEU A 351 9.44 50.19 24.92
N TRP A 352 9.30 51.28 24.15
CA TRP A 352 9.87 51.39 22.80
C TRP A 352 11.39 51.20 22.73
N GLY A 353 12.14 51.75 23.70
CA GLY A 353 13.60 51.59 23.77
C GLY A 353 14.01 50.12 23.94
N LYS A 354 13.46 49.46 24.98
CA LYS A 354 13.68 48.02 25.21
C LYS A 354 13.25 47.18 24.01
N ALA A 355 12.12 47.51 23.40
CA ALA A 355 11.63 46.81 22.21
C ALA A 355 12.66 46.85 21.08
N ARG A 356 13.21 48.04 20.79
CA ARG A 356 14.24 48.21 19.77
C ARG A 356 15.48 47.38 20.10
N ASP A 357 15.99 47.48 21.32
CA ASP A 357 17.21 46.79 21.75
C ASP A 357 17.07 45.27 21.63
N TYR A 358 15.93 44.70 22.06
CA TYR A 358 15.67 43.26 21.92
C TYR A 358 15.54 42.83 20.46
N LEU A 359 14.84 43.60 19.62
CA LEU A 359 14.66 43.24 18.21
C LEU A 359 15.96 43.35 17.40
N GLU A 360 16.77 44.38 17.64
CA GLU A 360 18.10 44.55 17.04
C GLU A 360 19.04 43.42 17.47
N SER A 361 19.00 43.04 18.75
CA SER A 361 19.76 41.91 19.27
C SER A 361 19.32 40.58 18.62
N SER A 362 18.01 40.37 18.41
CA SER A 362 17.47 39.21 17.69
C SER A 362 18.03 39.13 16.28
N LEU A 363 18.02 40.25 15.53
CA LEU A 363 18.59 40.33 14.19
C LEU A 363 20.10 40.09 14.16
N ALA A 364 20.83 40.62 15.14
CA ALA A 364 22.28 40.41 15.25
C ALA A 364 22.64 38.94 15.48
N LEU A 365 21.82 38.20 16.23
CA LEU A 365 21.99 36.76 16.45
C LEU A 365 21.56 35.93 15.23
N ARG A 366 20.40 36.25 14.65
CA ARG A 366 19.84 35.56 13.48
C ARG A 366 18.94 36.52 12.70
N ALA A 367 19.38 36.89 11.51
CA ALA A 367 18.54 37.63 10.58
C ALA A 367 17.28 36.81 10.24
N GLN A 368 16.11 37.41 10.45
CA GLN A 368 14.83 36.76 10.20
C GLN A 368 13.78 37.78 9.75
N PRO A 369 12.92 37.44 8.76
CA PRO A 369 11.93 38.39 8.21
C PRO A 369 10.99 38.97 9.27
N ASP A 370 10.58 38.15 10.25
CA ASP A 370 9.71 38.57 11.34
C ASP A 370 10.30 39.72 12.16
N ALA A 371 11.58 39.65 12.53
CA ALA A 371 12.24 40.67 13.35
C ALA A 371 12.39 41.99 12.59
N TYR A 372 12.70 41.92 11.29
CA TYR A 372 12.68 43.11 10.42
C TYR A 372 11.29 43.74 10.35
N ALA A 373 10.24 42.93 10.20
CA ALA A 373 8.87 43.43 10.16
C ALA A 373 8.43 44.07 11.49
N GLU A 374 8.83 43.51 12.64
CA GLU A 374 8.56 44.14 13.95
C GLU A 374 9.32 45.45 14.14
N LEU A 375 10.60 45.52 13.76
CA LEU A 375 11.38 46.75 13.81
C LEU A 375 10.81 47.82 12.89
N ALA A 376 10.40 47.44 11.68
CA ALA A 376 9.76 48.36 10.77
C ALA A 376 8.48 48.95 11.38
N ARG A 377 7.62 48.11 11.98
CA ARG A 377 6.42 48.57 12.73
C ARG A 377 6.78 49.50 13.88
N LEU A 378 7.84 49.20 14.63
CA LEU A 378 8.32 50.04 15.72
C LEU A 378 8.77 51.42 15.21
N MET A 379 9.52 51.46 14.11
CA MET A 379 9.98 52.72 13.51
C MET A 379 8.81 53.60 13.06
N VAL A 380 7.74 53.01 12.52
CA VAL A 380 6.50 53.76 12.22
C VAL A 380 5.91 54.39 13.47
N GLN A 381 5.84 53.65 14.58
CA GLN A 381 5.32 54.18 15.86
C GLN A 381 6.19 55.31 16.42
N LEU A 382 7.49 55.32 16.09
CA LEU A 382 8.44 56.37 16.46
C LEU A 382 8.48 57.56 15.47
N GLY A 383 7.72 57.51 14.37
CA GLY A 383 7.73 58.53 13.31
C GLY A 383 8.91 58.43 12.33
N GLU A 384 9.72 57.39 12.40
CA GLU A 384 10.91 57.17 11.57
C GLU A 384 10.57 56.37 10.29
N HIS A 385 9.74 56.96 9.41
CA HIS A 385 9.20 56.27 8.23
C HIS A 385 10.26 55.78 7.24
N GLU A 386 11.36 56.52 7.05
CA GLU A 386 12.45 56.10 6.15
C GLU A 386 13.14 54.83 6.65
N LYS A 387 13.47 54.76 7.94
CA LYS A 387 14.05 53.55 8.54
C LYS A 387 13.08 52.38 8.52
N SER A 388 11.79 52.64 8.71
CA SER A 388 10.76 51.60 8.55
C SER A 388 10.80 50.98 7.14
N ALA A 389 10.86 51.81 6.09
CA ALA A 389 10.91 51.32 4.72
C ALA A 389 12.17 50.48 4.46
N GLN A 390 13.33 50.89 4.99
CA GLN A 390 14.57 50.14 4.89
C GLN A 390 14.47 48.75 5.55
N TYR A 391 13.92 48.67 6.77
CA TYR A 391 13.74 47.39 7.45
C TYR A 391 12.74 46.48 6.72
N TYR A 392 11.64 47.02 6.18
CA TYR A 392 10.73 46.23 5.35
C TYR A 392 11.42 45.70 4.09
N GLN A 393 12.23 46.52 3.42
CA GLN A 393 12.98 46.09 2.23
C GLN A 393 13.96 44.96 2.57
N GLN A 394 14.71 45.08 3.67
CA GLN A 394 15.64 44.03 4.13
C GLN A 394 14.91 42.73 4.47
N GLY A 395 13.79 42.80 5.21
CA GLY A 395 12.96 41.64 5.52
C GLY A 395 12.40 40.96 4.27
N LEU A 396 11.95 41.74 3.28
CA LEU A 396 11.44 41.22 2.01
C LEU A 396 12.54 40.56 1.17
N MET A 397 13.72 41.18 1.07
CA MET A 397 14.86 40.59 0.38
C MET A 397 15.25 39.25 1.02
N LEU A 398 15.28 39.19 2.35
CA LEU A 398 15.58 37.96 3.07
C LEU A 398 14.54 36.86 2.82
N SER A 399 13.24 37.19 2.77
CA SER A 399 12.18 36.21 2.49
C SER A 399 12.13 35.73 1.05
N THR A 400 12.73 36.47 0.11
CA THR A 400 12.66 36.17 -1.34
C THR A 400 13.91 35.44 -1.82
N TYR A 401 15.08 35.75 -1.25
CA TYR A 401 16.38 35.25 -1.70
C TYR A 401 17.11 34.37 -0.67
N GLY A 402 16.63 34.31 0.58
CA GLY A 402 17.11 33.41 1.63
C GLY A 402 16.20 32.21 1.79
#